data_AF-A0A1B6I6Y5-F1
#
_entry.id   AF-A0A1B6I6Y5-F1
#
_cell.length_a   1.000
_cell.length_b   1.000
_cell.length_c   1.000
_cell.angle_alpha   90.00
_cell.angle_beta   90.00
_cell.angle_gamma   90.00
#
_symmetry.space_group_name_H-M   'P 1'
#
loop_
_entity.id
_entity.type
_entity.pdbx_description
1 polymer ?
#
loop_
_entity_poly.entity_id
_entity_poly.type
_entity_poly.pdbx_seq_one_letter_code
_entity_poly.pdbx_strand_id
1 'polypeptide(L)'
;PDFNSTSGVDAMGVLVSQRKELRKRLKCKSFKWYLENIYPDKFVLNENVQAYGRVRNEATDLCYDTLQHGEDSEYNVGVYACHKTIFSSQLFSLSNDGQIRREETCATIISSNEIKMEKCSPHSKKQIWRLTKNGHLRNDAMELCLDAEALGVGDTLKASKCNNSPTQIWSWDYYSPQAANIFKEM
;
A
#
# COMPACT_ATOMS: atom_id res chain seq x y z
N PRO A 1 13.27 -7.15 -29.47
CA PRO A 1 14.34 -8.11 -29.16
C PRO A 1 13.74 -9.41 -28.61
N ASP A 2 13.98 -10.50 -29.33
CA ASP A 2 13.35 -11.80 -29.19
C ASP A 2 13.59 -12.47 -27.83
N PHE A 3 12.50 -12.92 -27.20
CA PHE A 3 12.53 -13.77 -26.01
C PHE A 3 12.75 -15.23 -26.43
N ASN A 4 13.95 -15.54 -26.91
CA ASN A 4 14.35 -16.91 -27.18
C ASN A 4 15.83 -17.12 -26.81
N SER A 5 16.09 -17.41 -25.54
CA SER A 5 17.23 -18.23 -25.09
C SER A 5 17.16 -18.51 -23.58
N THR A 6 16.89 -19.78 -23.26
CA THR A 6 17.65 -20.59 -22.29
C THR A 6 18.24 -19.93 -21.03
N SER A 7 17.42 -19.71 -20.01
CA SER A 7 17.86 -19.86 -18.60
C SER A 7 16.63 -19.97 -17.68
N GLY A 8 15.97 -21.12 -17.70
CA GLY A 8 14.80 -21.42 -16.88
C GLY A 8 15.11 -21.72 -15.41
N VAL A 9 15.94 -20.90 -14.77
CA VAL A 9 16.32 -21.02 -13.35
C VAL A 9 15.50 -20.03 -12.51
N ASP A 10 14.99 -20.48 -11.37
CA ASP A 10 14.37 -19.57 -10.38
C ASP A 10 15.45 -18.80 -9.60
N ALA A 11 15.01 -17.93 -8.68
CA ALA A 11 15.89 -17.11 -7.84
C ALA A 11 16.89 -17.92 -6.98
N MET A 12 16.76 -19.24 -6.91
CA MET A 12 17.65 -20.17 -6.21
C MET A 12 18.44 -21.08 -7.16
N GLY A 13 18.41 -20.81 -8.47
CA GLY A 13 19.14 -21.59 -9.46
C GLY A 13 18.50 -22.93 -9.84
N VAL A 14 17.26 -23.19 -9.43
CA VAL A 14 16.57 -24.47 -9.71
C VAL A 14 15.85 -24.42 -11.05
N LEU A 15 15.97 -25.48 -11.83
CA LEU A 15 15.27 -25.64 -13.12
C LEU A 15 13.75 -25.64 -12.93
N VAL A 16 13.10 -24.54 -13.30
CA VAL A 16 11.64 -24.34 -13.22
C VAL A 16 10.91 -25.03 -14.38
N SER A 17 11.64 -25.46 -15.41
CA SER A 17 11.12 -26.13 -16.61
C SER A 17 10.28 -27.35 -16.26
N GLN A 18 10.79 -28.22 -15.39
CA GLN A 18 10.08 -29.45 -14.97
C GLN A 18 8.75 -29.13 -14.25
N ARG A 19 8.74 -28.12 -13.37
CA ARG A 19 7.51 -27.68 -12.67
C ARG A 19 6.49 -27.08 -13.65
N LYS A 20 6.95 -26.32 -14.64
CA LYS A 20 6.10 -25.77 -15.71
C LYS A 20 5.51 -26.87 -16.60
N GLU A 21 6.28 -27.88 -16.97
CA GLU A 21 5.81 -29.02 -17.74
C GLU A 21 4.79 -29.87 -16.98
N LEU A 22 5.05 -30.13 -15.69
CA LEU A 22 4.12 -30.82 -14.82
C LEU A 22 2.78 -30.08 -14.74
N ARG A 23 2.81 -28.75 -14.53
CA ARG A 23 1.63 -27.89 -14.52
C ARG A 23 0.80 -28.00 -15.82
N LYS A 24 1.47 -28.04 -16.97
CA LYS A 24 0.82 -28.22 -18.28
C LYS A 24 0.20 -29.61 -18.40
N ARG A 25 0.93 -30.66 -18.04
CA ARG A 25 0.48 -32.07 -18.10
C ARG A 25 -0.76 -32.30 -17.24
N LEU A 26 -0.77 -31.75 -16.03
CA LEU A 26 -1.88 -31.84 -15.09
C LEU A 26 -3.03 -30.87 -15.39
N LYS A 27 -2.91 -30.04 -16.45
CA LYS A 27 -3.92 -29.04 -16.86
C LYS A 27 -4.35 -28.13 -15.71
N CYS A 28 -3.41 -27.71 -14.87
CA CYS A 28 -3.69 -26.87 -13.70
C CYS A 28 -4.31 -25.52 -14.11
N LYS A 29 -5.26 -25.04 -13.30
CA LYS A 29 -5.85 -23.71 -13.46
C LYS A 29 -4.86 -22.58 -13.15
N SER A 30 -5.13 -21.37 -13.64
CA SER A 30 -4.30 -20.18 -13.41
C SER A 30 -4.26 -19.80 -11.92
N PHE A 31 -3.24 -19.04 -11.49
CA PHE A 31 -3.23 -18.50 -10.13
C PHE A 31 -4.37 -17.48 -9.92
N LYS A 32 -4.70 -16.70 -10.96
CA LYS A 32 -5.89 -15.85 -10.96
C LYS A 32 -7.18 -16.63 -10.69
N TRP A 33 -7.38 -17.77 -11.36
CA TRP A 33 -8.53 -18.64 -11.10
C TRP A 33 -8.56 -19.11 -9.64
N TYR A 34 -7.40 -19.45 -9.06
CA TYR A 34 -7.32 -19.82 -7.65
C TYR A 34 -7.75 -18.68 -6.72
N LEU A 35 -7.27 -17.45 -6.95
CA LEU A 35 -7.70 -16.29 -6.15
C LEU A 35 -9.20 -16.03 -6.31
N GLU A 36 -9.74 -16.15 -7.52
CA GLU A 36 -11.17 -15.89 -7.77
C GLU A 36 -12.12 -16.99 -7.26
N ASN A 37 -11.66 -18.25 -7.13
CA ASN A 37 -12.54 -19.39 -6.89
C ASN A 37 -12.24 -20.15 -5.59
N ILE A 38 -11.00 -20.11 -5.09
CA ILE A 38 -10.56 -20.86 -3.91
C ILE A 38 -10.27 -19.93 -2.74
N TYR A 39 -9.72 -18.74 -2.99
CA TYR A 39 -9.45 -17.76 -1.94
C TYR A 39 -9.96 -16.34 -2.30
N PRO A 40 -11.29 -16.20 -2.52
CA PRO A 40 -11.89 -14.96 -3.03
C PRO A 40 -11.74 -13.77 -2.08
N ASP A 41 -11.63 -14.03 -0.78
CA ASP A 41 -11.52 -12.98 0.24
C ASP A 41 -10.08 -12.45 0.41
N LYS A 42 -9.09 -13.01 -0.31
CA LYS A 42 -7.72 -12.53 -0.24
C LYS A 42 -7.60 -11.14 -0.85
N PHE A 43 -7.18 -10.17 -0.05
CA PHE A 43 -6.81 -8.86 -0.54
C PHE A 43 -5.55 -8.92 -1.41
N VAL A 44 -5.59 -8.26 -2.58
CA VAL A 44 -4.48 -8.14 -3.52
C VAL A 44 -4.12 -6.67 -3.62
N LEU A 45 -2.90 -6.33 -3.19
CA LEU A 45 -2.47 -4.94 -2.94
C LEU A 45 -2.57 -4.02 -4.18
N ASN A 46 -2.51 -4.57 -5.40
CA ASN A 46 -2.50 -3.81 -6.65
C ASN A 46 -3.74 -4.02 -7.52
N GLU A 47 -4.76 -4.76 -7.05
CA GLU A 47 -5.99 -5.01 -7.81
C GLU A 47 -7.21 -4.41 -7.10
N ASN A 48 -8.09 -3.74 -7.86
CA ASN A 48 -9.31 -3.11 -7.33
C ASN A 48 -9.05 -2.11 -6.19
N VAL A 49 -7.99 -1.31 -6.33
CA VAL A 49 -7.57 -0.26 -5.40
C VAL A 49 -7.56 1.10 -6.10
N GLN A 50 -7.61 2.19 -5.33
CA GLN A 50 -7.46 3.55 -5.86
C GLN A 50 -6.01 3.87 -6.19
N ALA A 51 -5.09 3.46 -5.31
CA ALA A 51 -3.66 3.67 -5.46
C ALA A 51 -2.87 2.57 -4.74
N TYR A 52 -1.63 2.35 -5.15
CA TYR A 52 -0.72 1.40 -4.48
C TYR A 52 0.74 1.75 -4.74
N GLY A 53 1.63 1.14 -3.94
CA GLY A 53 3.08 1.33 -4.00
C GLY A 53 3.60 2.09 -2.80
N ARG A 54 4.69 2.86 -2.98
CA ARG A 54 5.20 3.77 -1.95
C ARG A 54 4.25 4.96 -1.81
N VAL A 55 4.07 5.42 -0.57
CA VAL A 55 3.38 6.68 -0.27
C VAL A 55 4.42 7.67 0.20
N ARG A 56 4.71 8.68 -0.62
CA ARG A 56 5.83 9.61 -0.44
C ARG A 56 5.31 10.99 -0.04
N ASN A 57 5.96 11.59 0.94
CA ASN A 57 5.87 13.03 1.18
C ASN A 57 7.03 13.72 0.48
N GLU A 58 6.72 14.53 -0.53
CA GLU A 58 7.73 15.23 -1.35
C GLU A 58 8.51 16.29 -0.57
N ALA A 59 7.92 16.85 0.49
CA ALA A 59 8.53 17.93 1.27
C ALA A 59 9.61 17.43 2.22
N THR A 60 9.45 16.22 2.78
CA THR A 60 10.41 15.60 3.70
C THR A 60 11.30 14.55 3.03
N ASP A 61 10.97 14.14 1.80
CA ASP A 61 11.58 12.99 1.10
C ASP A 61 11.48 11.67 1.89
N LEU A 62 10.42 11.54 2.68
CA LEU A 62 10.14 10.35 3.47
C LEU A 62 8.94 9.59 2.91
N CYS A 63 8.97 8.27 3.08
CA CYS A 63 7.92 7.35 2.66
C CYS A 63 7.30 6.65 3.87
N TYR A 64 6.01 6.35 3.77
CA TYR A 64 5.30 5.41 4.67
C TYR A 64 6.08 4.09 4.74
N ASP A 65 6.37 3.62 5.95
CA ASP A 65 7.16 2.41 6.18
C ASP A 65 6.63 1.62 7.39
N THR A 66 6.64 0.30 7.31
CA THR A 66 6.26 -0.58 8.42
C THR A 66 7.28 -0.61 9.55
N LEU A 67 8.43 0.07 9.41
CA LEU A 67 9.56 0.07 10.34
C LEU A 67 10.03 -1.35 10.70
N GLN A 68 9.88 -2.28 9.74
CA GLN A 68 10.18 -3.72 9.89
C GLN A 68 9.32 -4.43 10.94
N HIS A 69 8.21 -3.85 11.39
CA HIS A 69 7.24 -4.55 12.21
C HIS A 69 6.52 -5.64 11.40
N GLY A 70 6.27 -6.77 12.07
CA GLY A 70 5.43 -7.84 11.54
C GLY A 70 3.94 -7.50 11.61
N GLU A 71 3.13 -8.18 10.82
CA GLU A 71 1.67 -7.96 10.73
C GLU A 71 0.86 -8.86 11.69
N ASP A 72 1.53 -9.60 12.58
CA ASP A 72 0.90 -10.55 13.50
C ASP A 72 0.09 -9.87 14.62
N SER A 73 0.34 -8.58 14.85
CA SER A 73 -0.34 -7.75 15.85
C SER A 73 -0.45 -6.31 15.38
N GLU A 74 -1.15 -5.48 16.14
CA GLU A 74 -1.15 -4.03 15.93
C GLU A 74 0.28 -3.48 16.04
N TYR A 75 0.65 -2.56 15.16
CA TYR A 75 1.99 -1.97 15.15
C TYR A 75 1.98 -0.49 14.79
N ASN A 76 3.02 0.20 15.26
CA ASN A 76 3.29 1.58 14.90
C ASN A 76 3.82 1.61 13.47
N VAL A 77 3.15 2.36 12.62
CA VAL A 77 3.62 2.63 11.26
C VAL A 77 4.29 3.98 11.24
N GLY A 78 5.37 4.10 10.48
CA GLY A 78 6.21 5.28 10.51
C GLY A 78 6.58 5.77 9.13
N VAL A 79 7.58 6.63 9.14
CA VAL A 79 8.23 7.12 7.94
C VAL A 79 9.70 6.71 7.89
N TYR A 80 10.19 6.41 6.70
CA TYR A 80 11.59 6.11 6.47
C TYR A 80 12.05 6.68 5.12
N ALA A 81 13.36 6.66 4.87
CA ALA A 81 13.89 7.03 3.56
C ALA A 81 13.25 6.17 2.46
N CYS A 82 12.78 6.81 1.40
CA CYS A 82 12.13 6.10 0.29
C CYS A 82 13.09 5.11 -0.38
N HIS A 83 12.69 3.84 -0.47
CA HIS A 83 13.47 2.81 -1.15
C HIS A 83 13.51 3.10 -2.65
N LYS A 84 14.63 2.82 -3.33
CA LYS A 84 14.78 3.07 -4.79
C LYS A 84 13.78 2.27 -5.63
N THR A 85 13.41 1.08 -5.16
CA THR A 85 12.41 0.20 -5.75
C THR A 85 11.37 -0.13 -4.68
N ILE A 86 10.17 -0.51 -5.10
CA ILE A 86 9.13 -0.94 -4.16
C ILE A 86 9.61 -2.21 -3.44
N PHE A 87 9.68 -2.13 -2.11
CA PHE A 87 9.92 -3.26 -1.22
C PHE A 87 8.74 -3.43 -0.29
N SER A 88 8.63 -4.61 0.32
CA SER A 88 7.52 -4.93 1.20
C SER A 88 7.32 -3.88 2.30
N SER A 89 8.37 -3.40 2.98
CA SER A 89 8.20 -2.41 4.07
C SER A 89 7.52 -1.09 3.65
N GLN A 90 7.58 -0.74 2.36
CA GLN A 90 7.01 0.51 1.81
C GLN A 90 5.91 0.25 0.78
N LEU A 91 5.36 -0.96 0.74
CA LEU A 91 4.25 -1.28 -0.16
C LEU A 91 2.94 -1.20 0.60
N PHE A 92 2.13 -0.21 0.24
CA PHE A 92 0.79 0.01 0.77
C PHE A 92 -0.23 0.12 -0.36
N SER A 93 -1.49 0.01 0.00
CA SER A 93 -2.63 0.18 -0.91
C SER A 93 -3.67 1.11 -0.30
N LEU A 94 -4.29 1.92 -1.14
CA LEU A 94 -5.52 2.62 -0.80
C LEU A 94 -6.71 1.88 -1.42
N SER A 95 -7.49 1.17 -0.61
CA SER A 95 -8.66 0.43 -1.10
C SER A 95 -9.73 1.37 -1.67
N ASN A 96 -10.65 0.82 -2.47
CA ASN A 96 -11.80 1.59 -2.96
C ASN A 96 -12.71 2.11 -1.84
N ASP A 97 -12.72 1.44 -0.68
CA ASP A 97 -13.44 1.88 0.52
C ASP A 97 -12.67 2.95 1.31
N GLY A 98 -11.49 3.37 0.84
CA GLY A 98 -10.69 4.42 1.46
C GLY A 98 -9.79 3.94 2.60
N GLN A 99 -9.49 2.65 2.72
CA GLN A 99 -8.54 2.18 3.73
C GLN A 99 -7.11 2.22 3.18
N ILE A 100 -6.21 2.90 3.88
CA ILE A 100 -4.76 2.74 3.68
C ILE A 100 -4.37 1.44 4.38
N ARG A 101 -4.02 0.41 3.62
CA ARG A 101 -3.92 -0.95 4.16
C ARG A 101 -2.81 -1.79 3.53
N ARG A 102 -2.47 -2.86 4.24
CA ARG A 102 -1.74 -4.03 3.74
C ARG A 102 -2.73 -5.19 3.62
N GLU A 103 -2.29 -6.43 3.84
CA GLU A 103 -3.17 -7.60 3.67
C GLU A 103 -4.37 -7.54 4.64
N GLU A 104 -4.09 -7.56 5.94
CA GLU A 104 -5.13 -7.60 6.99
C GLU A 104 -5.14 -6.37 7.90
N THR A 105 -4.14 -5.49 7.78
CA THR A 105 -3.96 -4.32 8.64
C THR A 105 -4.22 -3.00 7.91
N CYS A 106 -4.85 -2.06 8.60
CA CYS A 106 -5.33 -0.78 8.10
C CYS A 106 -4.85 0.35 9.02
N ALA A 107 -4.42 1.46 8.43
CA ALA A 107 -4.00 2.65 9.17
C ALA A 107 -5.21 3.26 9.91
N THR A 108 -5.11 3.33 11.23
CA THR A 108 -6.19 3.69 12.14
C THR A 108 -5.76 4.81 13.08
N ILE A 109 -6.61 5.82 13.23
CA ILE A 109 -6.40 6.88 14.23
C ILE A 109 -6.82 6.36 15.61
N ILE A 110 -5.85 6.15 16.51
CA ILE A 110 -6.08 5.51 17.82
C ILE A 110 -6.44 6.56 18.87
N SER A 111 -5.55 7.53 19.09
CA SER A 111 -5.67 8.53 20.14
C SER A 111 -5.17 9.89 19.65
N SER A 112 -6.04 10.92 19.69
CA SER A 112 -5.90 12.34 19.29
C SER A 112 -5.20 12.67 17.96
N ASN A 113 -4.04 12.08 17.65
CA ASN A 113 -3.23 12.25 16.45
C ASN A 113 -2.41 10.99 16.07
N GLU A 114 -2.35 9.95 16.90
CA GLU A 114 -1.51 8.76 16.66
C GLU A 114 -2.14 7.80 15.64
N ILE A 115 -1.33 7.31 14.71
CA ILE A 115 -1.74 6.33 13.69
C ILE A 115 -1.05 4.99 13.95
N LYS A 116 -1.84 3.91 14.00
CA LYS A 116 -1.35 2.53 14.05
C LYS A 116 -1.96 1.69 12.95
N MET A 117 -1.28 0.61 12.61
CA MET A 117 -1.84 -0.42 11.75
C MET A 117 -2.57 -1.42 12.64
N GLU A 118 -3.90 -1.41 12.57
CA GLU A 118 -4.77 -2.35 13.28
C GLU A 118 -5.48 -3.27 12.29
N LYS A 119 -6.11 -4.34 12.77
CA LYS A 119 -6.94 -5.19 11.91
C LYS A 119 -7.98 -4.35 11.16
N CYS A 120 -8.09 -4.58 9.85
CA CYS A 120 -9.04 -3.89 9.00
C CYS A 120 -10.48 -4.16 9.44
N SER A 121 -11.23 -3.09 9.68
CA SER A 121 -12.62 -3.08 10.10
C SER A 121 -13.43 -2.21 9.13
N PRO A 122 -14.28 -2.81 8.27
CA PRO A 122 -15.03 -2.08 7.24
C PRO A 122 -15.92 -0.93 7.78
N HIS A 123 -16.31 -1.01 9.05
CA HIS A 123 -17.21 -0.02 9.68
C HIS A 123 -16.46 1.03 10.50
N SER A 124 -15.14 0.91 10.64
CA SER A 124 -14.35 1.83 11.45
C SER A 124 -14.09 3.12 10.69
N LYS A 125 -14.81 4.19 11.03
CA LYS A 125 -14.57 5.54 10.49
C LYS A 125 -13.14 6.05 10.74
N LYS A 126 -12.47 5.54 11.77
CA LYS A 126 -11.06 5.84 12.08
C LYS A 126 -10.07 5.27 11.05
N GLN A 127 -10.52 4.33 10.22
CA GLN A 127 -9.72 3.66 9.18
C GLN A 127 -10.03 4.16 7.77
N ILE A 128 -10.94 5.13 7.63
CA ILE A 128 -11.34 5.68 6.34
C ILE A 128 -10.56 6.95 6.06
N TRP A 129 -9.78 6.91 4.98
CA TRP A 129 -8.94 7.97 4.46
C TRP A 129 -9.40 8.34 3.06
N ARG A 130 -9.85 9.57 2.90
CA ARG A 130 -10.17 10.14 1.61
C ARG A 130 -8.92 10.79 1.02
N LEU A 131 -8.52 10.28 -0.12
CA LEU A 131 -7.49 10.87 -0.95
C LEU A 131 -8.10 12.03 -1.76
N THR A 132 -7.60 13.24 -1.54
CA THR A 132 -8.09 14.46 -2.22
C THR A 132 -7.30 14.75 -3.50
N LYS A 133 -7.87 15.58 -4.40
CA LYS A 133 -7.20 16.02 -5.64
C LYS A 133 -5.81 16.64 -5.39
N ASN A 134 -5.64 17.32 -4.25
CA ASN A 134 -4.40 18.00 -3.90
C ASN A 134 -3.40 17.06 -3.20
N GLY A 135 -3.71 15.78 -3.03
CA GLY A 135 -2.81 14.78 -2.42
C GLY A 135 -2.94 14.65 -0.90
N HIS A 136 -3.89 15.32 -0.25
CA HIS A 136 -4.18 15.02 1.17
C HIS A 136 -4.76 13.63 1.34
N LEU A 137 -4.32 12.93 2.38
CA LEU A 137 -4.98 11.75 2.94
C LEU A 137 -5.74 12.18 4.20
N ARG A 138 -7.05 12.42 4.05
CA ARG A 138 -7.91 13.01 5.09
C ARG A 138 -8.84 11.97 5.71
N ASN A 139 -8.87 11.90 7.04
CA ASN A 139 -9.95 11.24 7.75
C ASN A 139 -11.07 12.26 8.01
N ASP A 140 -12.17 12.17 7.25
CA ASP A 140 -13.26 13.14 7.35
C ASP A 140 -14.03 13.05 8.68
N ALA A 141 -14.08 11.86 9.31
CA ALA A 141 -14.81 11.66 10.56
C ALA A 141 -14.09 12.28 11.77
N MET A 142 -12.76 12.33 11.72
CA MET A 142 -11.92 12.94 12.76
C MET A 142 -11.49 14.35 12.41
N GLU A 143 -11.74 14.81 11.16
CA GLU A 143 -11.30 16.10 10.63
C GLU A 143 -9.77 16.29 10.67
N LEU A 144 -9.03 15.18 10.51
CA LEU A 144 -7.57 15.16 10.52
C LEU A 144 -6.99 14.71 9.17
N CYS A 145 -5.79 15.16 8.88
CA CYS A 145 -5.01 14.80 7.70
C CYS A 145 -3.71 14.12 8.12
N LEU A 146 -3.24 13.14 7.34
CA LEU A 146 -1.93 12.52 7.51
C LEU A 146 -0.83 13.58 7.37
N ASP A 147 0.10 13.65 8.33
CA ASP A 147 1.07 14.73 8.40
C ASP A 147 2.48 14.25 8.75
N ALA A 148 3.45 14.68 7.95
CA ALA A 148 4.88 14.44 8.15
C ALA A 148 5.60 15.61 8.85
N GLU A 149 4.88 16.62 9.35
CA GLU A 149 5.48 17.77 10.01
C GLU A 149 6.41 17.35 11.15
N ALA A 150 7.65 17.83 11.13
CA ALA A 150 8.66 17.53 12.15
C ALA A 150 8.91 16.03 12.39
N LEU A 151 8.65 15.17 11.40
CA LEU A 151 9.05 13.76 11.45
C LEU A 151 10.42 13.55 10.80
N GLY A 152 11.26 12.76 11.46
CA GLY A 152 12.51 12.23 10.95
C GLY A 152 12.42 10.76 10.57
N VAL A 153 13.54 10.22 10.07
CA VAL A 153 13.66 8.80 9.70
C VAL A 153 13.42 7.91 10.92
N GLY A 154 12.45 7.01 10.82
CA GLY A 154 12.09 6.08 11.88
C GLY A 154 10.99 6.57 12.83
N ASP A 155 10.52 7.81 12.68
CA ASP A 155 9.42 8.33 13.49
C ASP A 155 8.07 7.73 13.08
N THR A 156 7.20 7.57 14.07
CA THR A 156 5.82 7.11 13.87
C THR A 156 4.98 8.17 13.19
N LEU A 157 4.05 7.74 12.33
CA LEU A 157 3.14 8.65 11.65
C LEU A 157 2.07 9.21 12.56
N LYS A 158 1.63 10.41 12.18
CA LYS A 158 0.60 11.15 12.90
C LYS A 158 -0.40 11.76 11.95
N ALA A 159 -1.57 12.02 12.48
CA ALA A 159 -2.57 12.88 11.89
C ALA A 159 -2.57 14.22 12.62
N SER A 160 -2.88 15.31 11.92
CA SER A 160 -3.03 16.62 12.53
C SER A 160 -4.17 17.37 11.84
N LYS A 161 -4.50 18.59 12.30
CA LYS A 161 -5.54 19.41 11.65
C LYS A 161 -5.14 19.66 10.21
N CYS A 162 -6.10 19.44 9.30
CA CYS A 162 -5.87 19.65 7.88
C CYS A 162 -5.50 21.11 7.59
N ASN A 163 -4.39 21.30 6.87
CA ASN A 163 -3.89 22.58 6.40
C ASN A 163 -3.29 22.39 4.99
N ASN A 164 -2.73 23.44 4.40
CA ASN A 164 -2.10 23.37 3.07
C ASN A 164 -0.58 23.16 3.13
N SER A 165 -0.06 22.64 4.25
CA SER A 165 1.37 22.36 4.40
C SER A 165 1.79 21.27 3.41
N PRO A 166 2.95 21.43 2.73
CA PRO A 166 3.54 20.36 1.93
C PRO A 166 3.77 19.05 2.70
N THR A 167 3.88 19.10 4.02
CA THR A 167 4.00 17.91 4.90
C THR A 167 2.73 17.08 4.99
N GLN A 168 1.58 17.61 4.55
CA GLN A 168 0.30 16.90 4.50
C GLN A 168 -0.08 16.42 3.09
N ILE A 169 0.82 16.58 2.11
CA ILE A 169 0.61 16.18 0.73
C ILE A 169 1.38 14.89 0.46
N TRP A 170 0.67 13.89 -0.06
CA TRP A 170 1.19 12.55 -0.27
C TRP A 170 0.97 12.09 -1.70
N SER A 171 2.02 11.57 -2.32
CA SER A 171 2.00 10.97 -3.66
C SER A 171 2.11 9.45 -3.56
N TRP A 172 1.48 8.76 -4.51
CA TRP A 172 1.57 7.31 -4.63
C TRP A 172 2.33 6.95 -5.91
N ASP A 173 3.06 5.83 -5.91
CA ASP A 173 3.74 5.37 -7.13
C ASP A 173 2.77 5.08 -8.28
N TYR A 174 1.60 4.50 -7.97
CA TYR A 174 0.60 4.13 -8.96
C TYR A 174 -0.81 4.50 -8.53
N TYR A 175 -1.60 5.00 -9.48
CA TYR A 175 -3.01 5.29 -9.34
C TYR A 175 -3.80 4.41 -10.33
N SER A 176 -4.97 3.93 -9.92
CA SER A 176 -5.90 3.28 -10.85
C SER A 176 -6.38 4.26 -11.92
N PRO A 177 -6.84 3.79 -13.08
CA PRO A 177 -7.38 4.67 -14.11
C PRO A 177 -8.50 5.58 -13.58
N GLN A 178 -9.37 5.06 -12.70
CA GLN A 178 -10.43 5.86 -12.08
C GLN A 178 -9.87 6.94 -11.15
N ALA A 179 -8.90 6.58 -10.29
CA ALA A 179 -8.28 7.54 -9.37
C ALA A 179 -7.41 8.56 -10.12
N ALA A 180 -6.68 8.14 -11.15
CA ALA A 180 -5.84 9.02 -11.96
C ALA A 180 -6.65 10.14 -12.63
N ASN A 181 -7.90 9.89 -13.02
CA ASN A 181 -8.79 10.92 -13.56
C ASN A 181 -9.20 11.98 -12.52
N ILE A 182 -9.17 11.64 -11.23
CA ILE A 182 -9.37 12.60 -10.13
C ILE A 182 -8.15 13.53 -10.00
N PHE A 183 -6.95 13.03 -10.34
CA PHE A 183 -5.66 13.74 -10.25
C PHE A 183 -5.19 14.44 -11.53
N LYS A 184 -5.71 14.07 -12.71
CA LYS A 184 -5.27 14.58 -14.03
C LYS A 184 -5.71 16.01 -14.39
N GLU A 185 -6.16 16.82 -13.42
CA GLU A 185 -6.42 18.25 -13.61
C GLU A 185 -5.35 19.12 -12.91
N MET A 186 -4.07 18.74 -13.01
CA MET A 186 -2.92 19.58 -12.66
C MET A 186 -1.98 19.71 -13.86
#